data_AF-G0MWN3-F1
#
_entry.id   AF-G0MWN3-F1
#
_cell.length_a   1.000
_cell.length_b   1.000
_cell.length_c   1.000
_cell.angle_alpha   90.00
_cell.angle_beta   90.00
_cell.angle_gamma   90.00
#
_symmetry.space_group_name_H-M   'P 1'
#
loop_
_entity.id
_entity.type
_entity.pdbx_description
1 polymer ?
#
loop_
_entity_poly.entity_id
_entity_poly.type
_entity_poly.pdbx_seq_one_letter_code
_entity_poly.pdbx_strand_id
1 'polypeptide(L)'
;MSNPESNKKGFHAYTAYVSWEVPEGGQLHKFNFTHDCSKTLIQMDKNGENATVWKPPTGISKLWKRKDENPGKFSFKFGKLQLEVLLVYLSDGYIYALDVNEKSLKRYKEDYYQWFNVWKVNVDGVEWRIVLDKKALEVWGNGEKIEDAKMTFAENGVAVSNFVLGGSAKCKIEGQGDKKIGITHTLLVDGNQVPLDINLDEPLYRRYDHVISNLSNVGIM
;
A
#
# COMPACT_ATOMS: atom_id res chain seq x y z
N MET A 1 44.93 17.77 -27.43
CA MET A 1 44.26 17.50 -26.14
C MET A 1 42.94 18.23 -26.14
N SER A 2 41.88 17.57 -26.60
CA SER A 2 40.52 18.12 -26.65
C SER A 2 39.77 17.72 -25.38
N ASN A 3 39.30 18.73 -24.67
CA ASN A 3 38.48 18.63 -23.47
C ASN A 3 37.17 17.87 -23.79
N PRO A 4 36.81 16.77 -23.10
CA PRO A 4 35.53 16.13 -23.33
C PRO A 4 34.46 17.00 -22.67
N GLU A 5 33.66 17.65 -23.52
CA GLU A 5 32.45 18.35 -23.12
C GLU A 5 31.62 17.47 -22.19
N SER A 6 31.22 18.06 -21.06
CA SER A 6 30.28 17.47 -20.12
C SER A 6 29.01 17.07 -20.86
N ASN A 7 28.85 15.78 -21.11
CA ASN A 7 27.66 15.21 -21.71
C ASN A 7 26.50 15.37 -20.72
N LYS A 8 25.83 16.53 -20.75
CA LYS A 8 24.65 16.81 -19.94
C LYS A 8 23.52 15.92 -20.45
N LYS A 9 23.43 14.70 -19.91
CA LYS A 9 22.23 13.86 -20.00
C LYS A 9 21.08 14.64 -19.37
N GLY A 10 20.28 15.31 -20.20
CA GLY A 10 19.01 15.87 -19.77
C GLY A 10 18.12 14.74 -19.27
N PHE A 11 17.52 14.91 -18.09
CA PHE A 11 16.43 14.03 -17.66
C PHE A 11 15.33 14.10 -18.74
N HIS A 12 14.97 12.96 -19.31
CA HIS A 12 13.89 12.89 -20.29
C HIS A 12 12.56 13.27 -19.62
N ALA A 13 11.72 14.00 -20.35
CA ALA A 13 10.34 14.26 -19.94
C ALA A 13 9.60 12.93 -19.74
N TYR A 14 9.02 12.71 -18.56
CA TYR A 14 8.25 11.50 -18.28
C TYR A 14 7.14 11.72 -17.26
N THR A 15 6.20 10.78 -17.27
CA THR A 15 5.17 10.63 -16.23
C THR A 15 5.16 9.18 -15.74
N ALA A 16 5.21 8.99 -14.42
CA ALA A 16 5.06 7.70 -13.77
C ALA A 16 3.78 7.68 -12.93
N TYR A 17 3.07 6.56 -12.99
CA TYR A 17 1.89 6.26 -12.18
C TYR A 17 2.15 4.97 -11.41
N VAL A 18 2.11 5.04 -10.09
CA VAL A 18 2.36 3.89 -9.21
C VAL A 18 1.33 3.88 -8.09
N SER A 19 0.97 2.70 -7.60
CA SER A 19 -0.10 2.56 -6.61
C SER A 19 0.30 1.61 -5.48
N TRP A 20 -0.10 1.91 -4.25
CA TRP A 20 0.09 1.00 -3.12
C TRP A 20 -1.21 0.78 -2.37
N GLU A 21 -1.40 -0.44 -1.88
CA GLU A 21 -2.50 -0.78 -0.97
C GLU A 21 -2.01 -0.75 0.47
N VAL A 22 -2.62 0.11 1.27
CA VAL A 22 -2.26 0.35 2.68
C VAL A 22 -3.48 0.08 3.55
N PRO A 23 -3.44 -0.92 4.44
CA PRO A 23 -4.54 -1.17 5.37
C PRO A 23 -4.56 -0.15 6.51
N GLU A 24 -5.73 0.34 6.91
CA GLU A 24 -5.93 1.24 8.05
C GLU A 24 -7.24 0.87 8.76
N GLY A 25 -7.15 0.35 10.00
CA GLY A 25 -8.33 -0.15 10.71
C GLY A 25 -9.07 -1.24 9.92
N GLY A 26 -10.38 -1.13 9.78
CA GLY A 26 -11.21 -2.05 8.97
C GLY A 26 -11.13 -1.83 7.45
N GLN A 27 -10.33 -0.87 6.97
CA GLN A 27 -10.30 -0.43 5.57
C GLN A 27 -8.99 -0.77 4.86
N LEU A 28 -9.06 -0.96 3.55
CA LEU A 28 -7.91 -1.03 2.66
C LEU A 28 -7.94 0.17 1.73
N HIS A 29 -6.89 0.98 1.76
CA HIS A 29 -6.79 2.19 0.97
C HIS A 29 -5.83 2.01 -0.19
N LYS A 30 -6.22 2.49 -1.38
CA LYS A 30 -5.33 2.57 -2.54
C LYS A 30 -4.76 3.98 -2.65
N PHE A 31 -3.45 4.11 -2.50
CA PHE A 31 -2.75 5.37 -2.71
C PHE A 31 -2.14 5.39 -4.10
N ASN A 32 -2.53 6.36 -4.93
CA ASN A 32 -1.98 6.51 -6.27
C ASN A 32 -1.04 7.71 -6.29
N PHE A 33 0.19 7.49 -6.74
CA PHE A 33 1.22 8.51 -6.84
C PHE A 33 1.51 8.81 -8.31
N THR A 34 1.55 10.10 -8.61
CA THR A 34 1.92 10.61 -9.93
C THR A 34 3.21 11.41 -9.81
N HIS A 35 4.20 11.05 -10.63
CA HIS A 35 5.42 11.83 -10.82
C HIS A 35 5.56 12.22 -12.29
N ASP A 36 5.26 13.48 -12.60
CA ASP A 36 5.41 14.09 -13.93
C ASP A 36 6.60 15.06 -13.91
N CYS A 37 7.72 14.61 -14.46
CA CYS A 37 8.95 15.41 -14.55
C CYS A 37 8.81 16.61 -15.51
N SER A 38 7.94 16.49 -16.52
CA SER A 38 7.73 17.51 -17.54
C SER A 38 6.95 18.69 -16.99
N LYS A 39 5.92 18.41 -16.19
CA LYS A 39 5.07 19.40 -15.52
C LYS A 39 5.59 19.77 -14.13
N THR A 40 6.69 19.16 -13.69
CA THR A 40 7.22 19.27 -12.32
C THR A 40 6.14 18.97 -11.26
N LEU A 41 5.25 18.02 -11.55
CA LEU A 41 4.11 17.66 -10.73
C LEU A 41 4.42 16.37 -9.97
N ILE A 42 4.29 16.46 -8.65
CA ILE A 42 4.36 15.32 -7.73
C ILE A 42 3.09 15.39 -6.90
N GLN A 43 2.27 14.36 -6.98
CA GLN A 43 1.00 14.32 -6.25
C GLN A 43 0.65 12.90 -5.84
N MET A 44 -0.21 12.80 -4.83
CA MET A 44 -0.78 11.55 -4.38
C MET A 44 -2.26 11.73 -4.08
N ASP A 45 -3.08 10.75 -4.44
CA ASP A 45 -4.49 10.65 -4.06
C ASP A 45 -4.77 9.39 -3.23
N LYS A 46 -5.87 9.42 -2.47
CA LYS A 46 -6.36 8.31 -1.65
C LYS A 46 -7.68 7.83 -2.27
N ASN A 47 -7.70 6.58 -2.74
CA ASN A 47 -8.84 5.93 -3.39
C ASN A 47 -9.35 6.66 -4.66
N GLY A 48 -8.48 7.39 -5.38
CA GLY A 48 -8.90 8.22 -6.52
C GLY A 48 -9.47 9.58 -6.11
N GLU A 49 -9.49 9.90 -4.82
CA GLU A 49 -10.03 11.13 -4.27
C GLU A 49 -8.95 11.94 -3.51
N ASN A 50 -9.21 13.22 -3.28
CA ASN A 50 -8.41 14.09 -2.41
C ASN A 50 -6.91 14.19 -2.81
N ALA A 51 -6.63 14.44 -4.09
CA ALA A 51 -5.27 14.60 -4.58
C ALA A 51 -4.53 15.74 -3.86
N THR A 52 -3.41 15.41 -3.24
CA THR A 52 -2.49 16.36 -2.59
C THR A 52 -1.27 16.55 -3.46
N VAL A 53 -1.03 17.80 -3.89
CA VAL A 53 0.20 18.18 -4.60
C VAL A 53 1.31 18.39 -3.59
N TRP A 54 2.41 17.68 -3.76
CA TRP A 54 3.60 17.87 -2.95
C TRP A 54 4.25 19.22 -3.27
N LYS A 55 4.59 19.97 -2.21
CA LYS A 55 5.31 21.23 -2.31
C LYS A 55 6.60 21.10 -1.50
N PRO A 56 7.73 21.61 -2.01
CA PRO A 56 8.97 21.64 -1.25
C PRO A 56 8.78 22.50 0.01
N PRO A 57 9.47 22.19 1.12
CA PRO A 57 9.33 22.96 2.35
C PRO A 57 9.70 24.43 2.15
N THR A 58 8.92 25.34 2.76
CA THR A 58 9.13 26.79 2.68
C THR A 58 10.47 27.20 3.32
N GLY A 59 11.19 28.13 2.69
CA GLY A 59 12.53 28.59 3.13
C GLY A 59 13.70 27.89 2.43
N ILE A 60 13.42 26.83 1.67
CA ILE A 60 14.39 26.00 0.97
C ILE A 60 14.46 26.34 -0.55
N SER A 61 13.65 27.31 -0.99
CA SER A 61 13.26 27.56 -2.38
C SER A 61 14.34 28.07 -3.35
N LYS A 62 15.62 28.11 -2.97
CA LYS A 62 16.71 28.56 -3.87
C LYS A 62 17.92 27.63 -3.98
N LEU A 63 18.14 26.68 -3.05
CA LEU A 63 19.26 25.73 -3.14
C LEU A 63 18.88 24.39 -3.80
N TRP A 64 17.59 24.10 -4.01
CA TRP A 64 17.14 22.81 -4.53
C TRP A 64 17.16 22.74 -6.05
N LYS A 65 18.21 23.34 -6.65
CA LYS A 65 18.67 22.89 -7.96
C LYS A 65 19.17 21.46 -7.79
N ARG A 66 18.24 20.51 -7.94
CA ARG A 66 18.42 19.09 -8.32
C ARG A 66 19.90 18.69 -8.42
N LYS A 67 20.47 18.01 -7.41
CA LYS A 67 21.49 17.01 -7.73
C LYS A 67 21.82 15.88 -6.73
N ASP A 68 21.66 16.01 -5.42
CA ASP A 68 22.45 15.08 -4.56
C ASP A 68 21.68 14.18 -3.57
N GLU A 69 20.35 14.23 -3.48
CA GLU A 69 19.60 13.26 -2.66
C GLU A 69 19.03 12.12 -3.51
N ASN A 70 19.72 10.98 -3.43
CA ASN A 70 19.24 9.68 -3.90
C ASN A 70 19.24 8.72 -2.70
N PRO A 71 18.08 8.31 -2.17
CA PRO A 71 16.74 8.54 -2.71
C PRO A 71 16.23 9.98 -2.49
N GLY A 72 15.43 10.46 -3.44
CA GLY A 72 14.55 11.61 -3.20
C GLY A 72 13.36 11.19 -2.34
N LYS A 73 12.87 12.08 -1.48
CA LYS A 73 11.80 11.80 -0.51
C LYS A 73 10.63 12.74 -0.69
N PHE A 74 9.43 12.18 -0.79
CA PHE A 74 8.19 12.96 -0.95
C PHE A 74 7.17 12.56 0.11
N SER A 75 6.95 13.43 1.09
CA SER A 75 6.08 13.17 2.22
C SER A 75 4.66 13.71 1.99
N PHE A 76 3.66 12.89 2.32
CA PHE A 76 2.22 13.19 2.25
C PHE A 76 1.55 12.82 3.57
N LYS A 77 0.45 13.51 3.90
CA LYS A 77 -0.32 13.23 5.11
C LYS A 77 -1.80 13.09 4.78
N PHE A 78 -2.38 11.96 5.15
CA PHE A 78 -3.80 11.66 5.00
C PHE A 78 -4.37 11.19 6.34
N GLY A 79 -5.02 12.11 7.07
CA GLY A 79 -5.50 11.81 8.42
C GLY A 79 -4.36 11.43 9.36
N LYS A 80 -4.39 10.18 9.85
CA LYS A 80 -3.36 9.61 10.74
C LYS A 80 -2.18 8.98 9.99
N LEU A 81 -2.32 8.73 8.70
CA LEU A 81 -1.26 8.14 7.87
C LEU A 81 -0.29 9.22 7.42
N GLN A 82 0.99 8.96 7.68
CA GLN A 82 2.11 9.68 7.08
C GLN A 82 2.74 8.76 6.03
N LEU A 83 2.82 9.23 4.79
CA LEU A 83 3.32 8.46 3.66
C LEU A 83 4.57 9.14 3.12
N GLU A 84 5.67 8.41 2.97
CA GLU A 84 6.88 8.91 2.34
C GLU A 84 7.21 8.06 1.12
N VAL A 85 7.15 8.66 -0.07
CA VAL A 85 7.58 8.00 -1.29
C VAL A 85 9.08 8.19 -1.43
N LEU A 86 9.80 7.07 -1.49
CA LEU A 86 11.24 7.03 -1.78
C LEU A 86 11.42 6.84 -3.29
N LEU A 87 12.06 7.81 -3.92
CA LEU A 87 12.42 7.79 -5.34
C LEU A 87 13.92 7.55 -5.48
N VAL A 88 14.29 6.33 -5.88
CA VAL A 88 15.68 5.99 -6.19
C VAL A 88 15.95 6.24 -7.67
N TYR A 89 16.96 7.05 -7.94
CA TYR A 89 17.48 7.28 -9.28
C TYR A 89 18.52 6.21 -9.62
N LEU A 90 18.35 5.55 -10.77
CA LEU A 90 19.31 4.60 -11.34
C LEU A 90 19.86 5.14 -12.66
N SER A 91 20.89 4.49 -13.19
CA SER A 91 21.47 4.84 -14.50
C SER A 91 20.50 4.60 -15.67
N ASP A 92 19.53 3.70 -15.49
CA ASP A 92 18.61 3.21 -16.51
C ASP A 92 17.13 3.43 -16.15
N GLY A 93 16.83 4.21 -15.10
CA GLY A 93 15.46 4.41 -14.68
C GLY A 93 15.29 4.85 -13.23
N TYR A 94 14.11 4.54 -12.68
CA TYR A 94 13.70 4.94 -11.34
C TYR A 94 13.05 3.77 -10.60
N ILE A 95 13.24 3.73 -9.29
CA ILE A 95 12.49 2.84 -8.39
C ILE A 95 11.66 3.70 -7.43
N TYR A 96 10.40 3.32 -7.23
CA TYR A 96 9.51 3.91 -6.24
C TYR A 96 9.22 2.90 -5.15
N ALA A 97 9.42 3.31 -3.90
CA ALA A 97 9.01 2.59 -2.71
C ALA A 97 8.16 3.50 -1.81
N LEU A 98 7.41 2.90 -0.90
CA LEU A 98 6.54 3.61 0.02
C LEU A 98 6.85 3.21 1.46
N ASP A 99 7.14 4.22 2.27
CA ASP A 99 7.12 4.11 3.72
C ASP A 99 5.78 4.65 4.25
N VAL A 100 5.22 3.97 5.25
CA VAL A 100 3.99 4.33 5.97
C VAL A 100 4.31 4.44 7.45
N ASN A 101 4.08 5.62 8.03
CA ASN A 101 4.39 5.95 9.42
C ASN A 101 5.84 5.55 9.78
N GLU A 102 6.80 6.00 8.96
CA GLU A 102 8.24 5.80 9.15
C GLU A 102 8.71 4.34 9.06
N LYS A 103 7.87 3.45 8.52
CA LYS A 103 8.20 2.03 8.30
C LYS A 103 8.02 1.70 6.84
N SER A 104 8.82 0.76 6.33
CA SER A 104 8.56 0.18 5.02
C SER A 104 7.13 -0.38 4.95
N LEU A 105 6.49 -0.33 3.78
CA LEU A 105 5.13 -0.83 3.60
C LEU A 105 4.99 -2.29 4.07
N LYS A 106 5.99 -3.13 3.80
CA LYS A 106 6.01 -4.50 4.30
C LYS A 106 5.94 -4.53 5.82
N ARG A 107 6.83 -3.80 6.49
CA ARG A 107 6.90 -3.80 7.96
C ARG A 107 5.63 -3.23 8.59
N TYR A 108 5.07 -2.18 7.98
CA TYR A 108 3.78 -1.62 8.39
C TYR A 108 2.67 -2.67 8.31
N LYS A 109 2.59 -3.43 7.19
CA LYS A 109 1.61 -4.51 7.02
C LYS A 109 1.81 -5.65 8.02
N GLU A 110 3.05 -6.04 8.30
CA GLU A 110 3.35 -7.03 9.34
C GLU A 110 2.79 -6.60 10.70
N ASP A 111 3.03 -5.36 11.11
CA ASP A 111 2.51 -4.82 12.36
C ASP A 111 0.97 -4.73 12.35
N TYR A 112 0.36 -4.40 11.21
CA TYR A 112 -1.10 -4.41 11.05
C TYR A 112 -1.68 -5.83 11.25
N TYR A 113 -1.16 -6.84 10.56
CA TYR A 113 -1.69 -8.20 10.64
C TYR A 113 -1.48 -8.89 12.02
N GLN A 114 -0.62 -8.33 12.88
CA GLN A 114 -0.56 -8.74 14.29
C GLN A 114 -1.85 -8.42 15.06
N TRP A 115 -2.54 -7.33 14.71
CA TRP A 115 -3.75 -6.86 15.39
C TRP A 115 -5.03 -7.07 14.59
N PHE A 116 -4.92 -7.28 13.28
CA PHE A 116 -6.06 -7.50 12.40
C PHE A 116 -5.99 -8.85 11.70
N ASN A 117 -7.07 -9.62 11.72
CA ASN A 117 -7.24 -10.75 10.82
C ASN A 117 -8.10 -10.30 9.63
N VAL A 118 -7.71 -10.73 8.42
CA VAL A 118 -8.38 -10.33 7.18
C VAL A 118 -8.72 -11.57 6.39
N TRP A 119 -9.90 -11.57 5.77
CA TRP A 119 -10.35 -12.59 4.85
C TRP A 119 -10.94 -11.95 3.61
N LYS A 120 -10.81 -12.63 2.47
CA LYS A 120 -11.53 -12.31 1.24
C LYS A 120 -12.45 -13.48 0.90
N VAL A 121 -13.72 -13.17 0.66
CA VAL A 121 -14.73 -14.16 0.28
C VAL A 121 -15.67 -13.57 -0.75
N ASN A 122 -16.14 -14.38 -1.70
CA ASN A 122 -17.20 -13.97 -2.61
C ASN A 122 -18.54 -14.47 -2.07
N VAL A 123 -19.50 -13.57 -1.88
CA VAL A 123 -20.87 -13.87 -1.44
C VAL A 123 -21.82 -13.16 -2.39
N ASP A 124 -22.74 -13.93 -2.99
CA ASP A 124 -23.75 -13.43 -3.93
C ASP A 124 -23.14 -12.62 -5.11
N GLY A 125 -21.97 -13.03 -5.58
CA GLY A 125 -21.24 -12.38 -6.67
C GLY A 125 -20.43 -11.15 -6.25
N VAL A 126 -20.53 -10.72 -4.99
CA VAL A 126 -19.79 -9.57 -4.44
C VAL A 126 -18.57 -10.06 -3.68
N GLU A 127 -17.40 -9.47 -3.95
CA GLU A 127 -16.21 -9.69 -3.12
C GLU A 127 -16.34 -8.90 -1.81
N TRP A 128 -16.18 -9.62 -0.70
CA TRP A 128 -16.17 -9.07 0.64
C TRP A 128 -14.77 -9.21 1.24
N ARG A 129 -14.22 -8.08 1.70
CA ARG A 129 -13.08 -8.02 2.59
C ARG A 129 -13.58 -7.94 4.03
N ILE A 130 -13.45 -9.04 4.76
CA ILE A 130 -13.81 -9.11 6.18
C ILE A 130 -12.57 -8.86 7.03
N VAL A 131 -12.68 -7.98 8.02
CA VAL A 131 -11.59 -7.63 8.93
C VAL A 131 -12.05 -7.78 10.36
N LEU A 132 -11.31 -8.54 11.17
CA LEU A 132 -11.47 -8.59 12.61
C LEU A 132 -10.36 -7.76 13.28
N ASP A 133 -10.75 -6.74 14.04
CA ASP A 133 -9.86 -6.10 15.01
C ASP A 133 -9.78 -6.97 16.27
N LYS A 134 -8.62 -7.62 16.49
CA LYS A 134 -8.43 -8.54 17.61
C LYS A 134 -8.47 -7.86 18.98
N LYS A 135 -8.23 -6.54 19.03
CA LYS A 135 -8.20 -5.76 20.28
C LYS A 135 -9.58 -5.20 20.60
N ALA A 136 -10.24 -4.59 19.62
CA ALA A 136 -11.58 -4.04 19.80
C ALA A 136 -12.67 -5.13 19.75
N LEU A 137 -12.34 -6.32 19.23
CA LEU A 137 -13.27 -7.42 18.94
C LEU A 137 -14.42 -6.97 18.01
N GLU A 138 -14.09 -6.09 17.07
CA GLU A 138 -15.02 -5.54 16.08
C GLU A 138 -14.77 -6.19 14.72
N VAL A 139 -15.86 -6.49 14.00
CA VAL A 139 -15.81 -7.05 12.65
C VAL A 139 -16.27 -6.00 11.66
N TRP A 140 -15.54 -5.89 10.56
CA TRP A 140 -15.79 -4.96 9.48
C TRP A 140 -15.94 -5.71 8.16
N GLY A 141 -16.83 -5.25 7.30
CA GLY A 141 -17.02 -5.73 5.94
C GLY A 141 -16.88 -4.57 4.96
N ASN A 142 -15.93 -4.67 4.03
CA ASN A 142 -15.68 -3.64 3.01
C ASN A 142 -15.48 -2.22 3.58
N GLY A 143 -14.93 -2.13 4.81
CA GLY A 143 -14.66 -0.86 5.46
C GLY A 143 -15.75 -0.31 6.37
N GLU A 144 -16.90 -0.98 6.42
CA GLU A 144 -18.02 -0.63 7.31
C GLU A 144 -18.12 -1.64 8.45
N LYS A 145 -18.47 -1.18 9.65
CA LYS A 145 -18.61 -2.04 10.81
C LYS A 145 -19.87 -2.91 10.68
N ILE A 146 -19.75 -4.20 10.94
CA ILE A 146 -20.87 -5.13 10.95
C ILE A 146 -21.43 -5.17 12.37
N GLU A 147 -22.47 -4.37 12.63
CA GLU A 147 -23.05 -4.20 13.98
C GLU A 147 -23.59 -5.50 14.60
N ASP A 148 -24.06 -6.43 13.76
CA ASP A 148 -24.57 -7.73 14.20
C ASP A 148 -23.46 -8.70 14.60
N ALA A 149 -22.22 -8.47 14.14
CA ALA A 149 -21.08 -9.37 14.33
C ALA A 149 -20.41 -9.20 15.71
N LYS A 150 -21.21 -9.23 16.78
CA LYS A 150 -20.70 -9.10 18.16
C LYS A 150 -20.01 -10.37 18.61
N MET A 151 -18.78 -10.22 19.09
CA MET A 151 -18.06 -11.32 19.72
C MET A 151 -18.69 -11.66 21.08
N THR A 152 -19.10 -12.90 21.24
CA THR A 152 -19.63 -13.48 22.48
C THR A 152 -18.76 -14.67 22.91
N PHE A 153 -18.88 -15.13 24.15
CA PHE A 153 -18.17 -16.31 24.61
C PHE A 153 -19.15 -17.46 24.76
N ALA A 154 -18.86 -18.59 24.10
CA ALA A 154 -19.60 -19.81 24.30
C ALA A 154 -19.32 -20.40 25.70
N GLU A 155 -20.12 -21.38 26.13
CA GLU A 155 -19.99 -22.01 27.45
C GLU A 155 -18.62 -22.66 27.69
N ASN A 156 -17.95 -23.09 26.61
CA ASN A 156 -16.60 -23.63 26.64
C ASN A 156 -15.49 -22.55 26.66
N GLY A 157 -15.86 -21.27 26.77
CA GLY A 157 -14.94 -20.12 26.79
C GLY A 157 -14.40 -19.72 25.43
N VAL A 158 -14.84 -20.33 24.33
CA VAL A 158 -14.42 -19.98 22.96
C VAL A 158 -15.13 -18.69 22.54
N ALA A 159 -14.38 -17.73 22.01
CA ALA A 159 -14.94 -16.52 21.45
C ALA A 159 -15.62 -16.84 20.11
N VAL A 160 -16.87 -16.41 19.93
CA VAL A 160 -17.65 -16.64 18.71
C VAL A 160 -18.43 -15.41 18.31
N SER A 161 -18.44 -15.09 17.02
CA SER A 161 -19.29 -14.06 16.43
C SER A 161 -20.06 -14.66 15.27
N ASN A 162 -21.37 -14.42 15.22
CA ASN A 162 -22.25 -14.89 14.13
C ASN A 162 -22.90 -13.67 13.46
N PHE A 163 -22.90 -13.64 12.14
CA PHE A 163 -23.48 -12.56 11.35
C PHE A 163 -23.87 -13.06 9.96
N VAL A 164 -24.55 -12.22 9.19
CA VAL A 164 -24.97 -12.53 7.82
C VAL A 164 -24.30 -11.56 6.85
N LEU A 165 -23.79 -12.09 5.73
CA LEU A 165 -23.28 -11.30 4.60
C LEU A 165 -24.16 -11.50 3.37
N GLY A 166 -24.25 -10.49 2.51
CA GLY A 166 -25.02 -10.55 1.25
C GLY A 166 -26.54 -10.74 1.42
N GLY A 167 -27.04 -10.79 2.66
CA GLY A 167 -28.44 -11.06 2.99
C GLY A 167 -28.75 -12.54 3.25
N SER A 168 -27.87 -13.47 2.86
CA SER A 168 -28.12 -14.92 3.02
C SER A 168 -26.97 -15.72 3.63
N ALA A 169 -25.71 -15.34 3.39
CA ALA A 169 -24.58 -16.17 3.78
C ALA A 169 -24.34 -16.11 5.29
N LYS A 170 -24.39 -17.27 5.95
CA LYS A 170 -24.19 -17.38 7.40
C LYS A 170 -22.71 -17.39 7.69
N CYS A 171 -22.25 -16.37 8.40
CA CYS A 171 -20.85 -16.19 8.75
C CYS A 171 -20.65 -16.45 10.24
N LYS A 172 -19.54 -17.11 10.57
CA LYS A 172 -19.12 -17.36 11.94
C LYS A 172 -17.62 -17.12 12.07
N ILE A 173 -17.20 -16.35 13.06
CA ILE A 173 -15.79 -16.24 13.47
C ILE A 173 -15.63 -16.98 14.78
N GLU A 174 -14.64 -17.86 14.88
CA GLU A 174 -14.29 -18.58 16.10
C GLU A 174 -12.86 -18.23 16.52
N GLY A 175 -12.69 -17.83 17.78
CA GLY A 175 -11.41 -17.59 18.42
C GLY A 175 -11.01 -18.78 19.29
N GLN A 176 -10.09 -19.60 18.79
CA GLN A 176 -9.56 -20.75 19.51
C GLN A 176 -8.25 -20.39 20.20
N GLY A 177 -8.19 -20.60 21.52
CA GLY A 177 -6.96 -20.42 22.29
C GLY A 177 -5.97 -21.56 22.08
N ASP A 178 -4.72 -21.23 21.79
CA ASP A 178 -3.58 -22.13 21.80
C ASP A 178 -2.52 -21.60 22.79
N LYS A 179 -1.96 -22.49 23.61
CA LYS A 179 -1.02 -22.13 24.69
C LYS A 179 0.32 -21.58 24.18
N LYS A 180 0.71 -21.89 22.95
CA LYS A 180 2.00 -21.50 22.35
C LYS A 180 1.87 -20.26 21.46
N ILE A 181 0.79 -20.19 20.67
CA ILE A 181 0.62 -19.13 19.65
C ILE A 181 -0.43 -18.08 20.02
N GLY A 182 -1.17 -18.27 21.11
CA GLY A 182 -2.25 -17.36 21.54
C GLY A 182 -3.59 -17.71 20.88
N ILE A 183 -4.46 -16.71 20.71
CA ILE A 183 -5.79 -16.91 20.13
C ILE A 183 -5.68 -16.86 18.60
N THR A 184 -6.12 -17.94 17.95
CA THR A 184 -6.27 -18.00 16.49
C THR A 184 -7.72 -17.78 16.12
N HIS A 185 -7.98 -16.93 15.13
CA HIS A 185 -9.33 -16.67 14.63
C HIS A 185 -9.55 -17.35 13.28
N THR A 186 -10.68 -18.01 13.14
CA THR A 186 -11.11 -18.69 11.92
C THR A 186 -12.45 -18.15 11.47
N LEU A 187 -12.54 -17.69 10.22
CA LEU A 187 -13.81 -17.33 9.59
C LEU A 187 -14.38 -18.56 8.87
N LEU A 188 -15.68 -18.81 9.08
CA LEU A 188 -16.48 -19.76 8.32
C LEU A 188 -17.62 -19.02 7.62
N VAL A 189 -17.87 -19.35 6.35
CA VAL A 189 -18.98 -18.84 5.55
C VAL A 189 -19.75 -20.03 5.00
N ASP A 190 -21.03 -20.14 5.38
CA ASP A 190 -21.89 -21.30 5.12
C ASP A 190 -21.24 -22.64 5.52
N GLY A 191 -20.51 -22.60 6.64
CA GLY A 191 -19.78 -23.76 7.18
C GLY A 191 -18.41 -24.02 6.56
N ASN A 192 -18.03 -23.30 5.51
CA ASN A 192 -16.73 -23.45 4.84
C ASN A 192 -15.71 -22.48 5.43
N GLN A 193 -14.54 -23.00 5.81
CA GLN A 193 -13.46 -22.17 6.33
C GLN A 193 -12.87 -21.28 5.23
N VAL A 194 -12.67 -20.00 5.55
CA VAL A 194 -12.00 -19.03 4.67
C VAL A 194 -10.56 -18.82 5.16
N PRO A 195 -9.54 -18.95 4.28
CA PRO A 195 -8.15 -18.70 4.66
C PRO A 195 -7.89 -17.21 4.89
N LEU A 196 -6.93 -16.89 5.76
CA LEU A 196 -6.49 -15.52 5.98
C LEU A 196 -5.89 -14.91 4.70
N ASP A 197 -6.31 -13.69 4.37
CA ASP A 197 -5.77 -12.86 3.28
C ASP A 197 -4.63 -11.97 3.80
N ILE A 198 -3.47 -12.59 3.98
CA ILE A 198 -2.24 -11.88 4.37
C ILE A 198 -1.48 -11.50 3.10
N ASN A 199 -1.51 -10.21 2.76
CA ASN A 199 -0.69 -9.65 1.68
C ASN A 199 0.45 -8.83 2.30
N LEU A 200 1.66 -9.37 2.27
CA LEU A 200 2.88 -8.66 2.68
C LEU A 200 3.67 -8.10 1.48
N ASP A 201 3.05 -8.04 0.31
CA ASP A 201 3.69 -7.52 -0.88
C ASP A 201 4.04 -6.05 -0.68
N GLU A 202 5.27 -5.73 -1.04
CA GLU A 202 5.84 -4.38 -1.05
C GLU A 202 6.27 -4.11 -2.48
N PRO A 203 5.33 -3.72 -3.36
CA PRO A 203 5.66 -3.51 -4.75
C PRO A 203 6.66 -2.37 -4.86
N LEU A 204 7.87 -2.72 -5.31
CA LEU A 204 8.88 -1.80 -5.78
C LEU A 204 8.62 -1.54 -7.26
N TYR A 205 8.15 -0.34 -7.58
CA TYR A 205 7.84 0.00 -8.97
C TYR A 205 9.10 0.45 -9.67
N ARG A 206 9.55 -0.30 -10.68
CA ARG A 206 10.66 0.10 -11.54
C ARG A 206 10.14 0.66 -12.85
N ARG A 207 10.59 1.86 -13.19
CA ARG A 207 10.38 2.47 -14.51
C ARG A 207 11.71 2.52 -15.24
N TYR A 208 11.82 1.86 -16.39
CA TYR A 208 12.97 1.97 -17.27
C TYR A 208 12.88 3.25 -18.10
N ASP A 209 13.95 4.02 -18.13
CA ASP A 209 14.19 5.01 -19.18
C ASP A 209 14.99 4.30 -20.27
N HIS A 210 14.36 3.99 -21.41
CA HIS A 210 15.11 3.53 -22.57
C HIS A 210 16.04 4.66 -23.01
N VAL A 211 17.31 4.57 -22.62
CA VAL A 211 18.36 5.35 -23.24
C VAL A 211 18.48 4.81 -24.65
N ILE A 212 17.87 5.46 -25.63
CA ILE A 212 18.24 5.24 -27.03
C ILE A 212 19.66 5.78 -27.14
N SER A 213 20.66 4.94 -26.87
CA SER A 213 22.00 5.21 -27.35
C SER A 213 21.89 5.16 -28.88
N ASN A 214 22.01 6.31 -29.54
CA ASN A 214 22.21 6.35 -30.98
C ASN A 214 23.45 5.51 -31.27
N LEU A 215 23.25 4.24 -31.65
CA LEU A 215 24.24 3.50 -32.42
C LEU A 215 24.20 4.13 -33.81
N SER A 216 24.87 5.27 -33.94
CA SER A 216 25.23 5.81 -35.25
C SER A 216 26.05 4.75 -35.95
N ASN A 217 25.48 4.21 -37.04
CA ASN A 217 26.15 3.64 -38.19
C ASN A 217 27.68 3.73 -38.12
N VAL A 218 28.34 2.67 -37.67
CA VAL A 218 29.63 2.31 -38.23
C VAL A 218 29.32 1.28 -39.29
N GLY A 219 28.93 1.80 -40.46
CA GLY A 219 28.99 1.04 -41.70
C GLY A 219 30.44 0.61 -41.88
N ILE A 220 30.64 -0.69 -41.89
CA ILE A 220 31.84 -1.33 -42.41
C ILE A 220 31.93 -0.91 -43.89
N MET A 221 33.02 -0.23 -44.23
CA MET A 221 33.56 -0.22 -45.59
C MET A 221 34.97 -0.77 -45.51
#